data_AF-G2DEY4-F1
#
_entry.id   AF-G2DEY4-F1
#
_cell.length_a   1.000
_cell.length_b   1.000
_cell.length_c   1.000
_cell.angle_alpha   90.00
_cell.angle_beta   90.00
_cell.angle_gamma   90.00
#
_symmetry.space_group_name_H-M   'P 1'
#
loop_
_entity.id
_entity.type
_entity.pdbx_description
1 polymer ?
#
loop_
_entity_poly.entity_id
_entity_poly.type
_entity_poly.pdbx_seq_one_letter_code
_entity_poly.pdbx_strand_id
1 'polypeptide(L)'
;MVDTLAVKPLDKGLMEEIGMSWHTDEDGSDYIASELVPVSEAEAEAYYQAANTLYDMYVEAAQHVIDNQLYYELGIPSNLVGLIEESWERDDWHLYGRFDLAGGLDGKPIKLIEFNADTPTSLFETAIIQWAILKANGMDEARQFNNLHEMLQGNFQRLISGGDANFDFASAYQGEKLLFSSIRDLPEDERTTRYLQQVAHEAGLFTDFCYLDEAGFINTEGVFNKDKQLADFWFKLFPWEDIAEQELELTRILEKIAKQGQTRFINPAYTLLFQSKGMMKILCDLYPDSPYLLKTAFEPLNGLPQVEKKLFGREGANMAILDANGQIIEQSDGPYGFHKSIYQEFVEFPKDSAGRHYQAGVFYVWEALWARLSPRWRDPRQHEQVCRPSDQRAPAAPQRLTTTPGAAMFTGIVQGTAELVEISEKTDFRTHRVRLPEATLAGLVPGASVAHNGCCLTVTAIDGDIVSFDLMRETLRLTNLGELQPGDRVNVERAARFGDDIGGHAMSGHIICTAEVVAVKRSENNRNIRFRLPEAFGKYLFAKGYIGIDGISLTIGEIDGNEFDVNLIPETLQRTNIGARQPGDRINIEIDPQTQAIVDTVERILPDYIEAT
;
A
#
# COMPACT_ATOMS: atom_id res chain seq x y z
N MET A 1 1.15 -33.05 -14.68
CA MET A 1 2.40 -32.33 -14.44
C MET A 1 2.08 -30.85 -14.45
N VAL A 2 2.85 -29.99 -13.76
CA VAL A 2 2.69 -28.54 -13.91
C VAL A 2 3.14 -28.13 -15.31
N ASP A 3 2.26 -27.50 -16.06
CA ASP A 3 2.58 -26.90 -17.34
C ASP A 3 3.09 -25.48 -17.12
N THR A 4 4.15 -25.10 -17.84
CA THR A 4 4.73 -23.75 -17.81
C THR A 4 4.59 -23.07 -19.16
N LEU A 5 4.49 -21.73 -19.13
CA LEU A 5 4.49 -20.88 -20.30
C LEU A 5 5.78 -20.06 -20.30
N ALA A 6 6.65 -20.29 -21.29
CA ALA A 6 7.86 -19.50 -21.46
C ALA A 6 7.52 -18.04 -21.79
N VAL A 7 8.22 -17.12 -21.13
CA VAL A 7 8.13 -15.68 -21.34
C VAL A 7 9.51 -15.07 -21.52
N LYS A 8 9.59 -13.90 -22.15
CA LYS A 8 10.80 -13.10 -22.14
C LYS A 8 11.06 -12.61 -20.70
N PRO A 9 12.27 -12.84 -20.15
CA PRO A 9 12.61 -12.31 -18.83
C PRO A 9 12.60 -10.78 -18.85
N LEU A 10 12.35 -10.19 -17.69
CA LEU A 10 12.55 -8.76 -17.48
C LEU A 10 14.04 -8.44 -17.49
N ASP A 11 14.40 -7.31 -18.10
CA ASP A 11 15.77 -6.81 -18.03
C ASP A 11 16.15 -6.46 -16.58
N LYS A 12 17.40 -6.77 -16.21
CA LYS A 12 17.90 -6.53 -14.85
C LYS A 12 17.99 -5.03 -14.52
N GLY A 13 18.37 -4.21 -15.51
CA GLY A 13 18.36 -2.75 -15.36
C GLY A 13 16.95 -2.20 -15.14
N LEU A 14 15.96 -2.72 -15.88
CA LEU A 14 14.54 -2.38 -15.63
C LEU A 14 14.11 -2.77 -14.20
N MET A 15 14.48 -3.96 -13.71
CA MET A 15 14.17 -4.38 -12.34
C MET A 15 14.79 -3.43 -11.31
N GLU A 16 16.05 -3.01 -11.51
CA GLU A 16 16.70 -2.01 -10.65
C GLU A 16 15.97 -0.66 -10.67
N GLU A 17 15.56 -0.19 -11.86
CA GLU A 17 14.85 1.09 -12.01
C GLU A 17 13.47 1.11 -11.32
N ILE A 18 12.75 -0.02 -11.31
CA ILE A 18 11.47 -0.13 -10.57
C ILE A 18 11.67 -0.47 -9.09
N GLY A 19 12.92 -0.56 -8.61
CA GLY A 19 13.28 -0.67 -7.21
C GLY A 19 13.52 -2.10 -6.70
N MET A 20 13.71 -3.07 -7.59
CA MET A 20 14.10 -4.45 -7.25
C MET A 20 15.58 -4.68 -7.58
N SER A 21 16.43 -4.62 -6.56
CA SER A 21 17.88 -4.83 -6.71
C SER A 21 18.34 -6.28 -6.52
N TRP A 22 17.49 -7.15 -5.95
CA TRP A 22 17.79 -8.56 -5.68
C TRP A 22 17.34 -9.49 -6.82
N HIS A 23 17.72 -9.17 -8.05
CA HIS A 23 17.28 -9.92 -9.24
C HIS A 23 18.13 -11.16 -9.57
N THR A 24 19.18 -11.45 -8.80
CA THR A 24 20.11 -12.56 -9.02
C THR A 24 20.40 -13.28 -7.71
N ASP A 25 20.26 -14.60 -7.69
CA ASP A 25 20.52 -15.46 -6.53
C ASP A 25 22.03 -15.62 -6.25
N GLU A 26 22.37 -16.15 -5.07
CA GLU A 26 23.78 -16.37 -4.66
C GLU A 26 24.56 -17.28 -5.61
N ASP A 27 23.87 -18.22 -6.28
CA ASP A 27 24.46 -19.13 -7.26
C ASP A 27 24.59 -18.52 -8.67
N GLY A 28 24.17 -17.26 -8.84
CA GLY A 28 24.22 -16.51 -10.09
C GLY A 28 23.04 -16.77 -11.02
N SER A 29 22.05 -17.57 -10.61
CA SER A 29 20.82 -17.76 -11.37
C SER A 29 19.87 -16.55 -11.22
N ASP A 30 18.93 -16.42 -12.15
CA ASP A 30 17.95 -15.33 -12.11
C ASP A 30 16.90 -15.62 -11.03
N TYR A 31 16.69 -14.66 -10.14
CA TYR A 31 15.70 -14.78 -9.05
C TYR A 31 14.27 -14.94 -9.60
N ILE A 32 13.96 -14.25 -10.70
CA ILE A 32 12.67 -14.35 -11.39
C ILE A 32 12.79 -15.33 -12.55
N ALA A 33 11.99 -16.39 -12.50
CA ALA A 33 11.91 -17.36 -13.58
C ALA A 33 11.39 -16.72 -14.89
N SER A 34 11.94 -17.16 -16.02
CA SER A 34 11.47 -16.80 -17.38
C SER A 34 10.27 -17.64 -17.84
N GLU A 35 9.47 -18.12 -16.90
CA GLU A 35 8.30 -18.96 -17.12
C GLU A 35 7.17 -18.59 -16.18
N LEU A 36 5.94 -18.63 -16.69
CA LEU A 36 4.73 -18.45 -15.91
C LEU A 36 4.04 -19.80 -15.70
N VAL A 37 3.42 -19.98 -14.54
CA VAL A 37 2.52 -21.11 -14.27
C VAL A 37 1.09 -20.66 -14.58
N PRO A 38 0.44 -21.20 -15.62
CA PRO A 38 -0.97 -20.92 -15.87
C PRO A 38 -1.83 -21.56 -14.79
N VAL A 39 -2.71 -20.77 -14.18
CA VAL A 39 -3.68 -21.25 -13.18
C VAL A 39 -5.09 -21.11 -13.77
N SER A 40 -5.88 -22.18 -13.71
CA SER A 40 -7.28 -22.13 -14.12
C SER A 40 -8.15 -21.42 -13.06
N GLU A 41 -9.31 -20.92 -13.47
CA GLU A 41 -10.27 -20.27 -12.56
C GLU A 41 -10.69 -21.21 -11.40
N ALA A 42 -10.79 -22.51 -11.64
CA ALA A 42 -11.13 -23.49 -10.62
C ALA A 42 -10.00 -23.72 -9.60
N GLU A 43 -8.74 -23.72 -10.04
CA GLU A 43 -7.58 -23.83 -9.15
C GLU A 43 -7.41 -22.55 -8.31
N ALA A 44 -7.57 -21.40 -8.96
CA ALA A 44 -7.65 -20.08 -8.33
C ALA A 44 -8.71 -20.03 -7.20
N GLU A 45 -9.94 -20.45 -7.49
CA GLU A 45 -11.01 -20.54 -6.50
C GLU A 45 -10.68 -21.50 -5.36
N ALA A 46 -10.04 -22.64 -5.68
CA ALA A 46 -9.65 -23.61 -4.66
C ALA A 46 -8.62 -23.02 -3.68
N TYR A 47 -7.65 -22.22 -4.16
CA TYR A 47 -6.72 -21.49 -3.29
C TYR A 47 -7.42 -20.45 -2.43
N TYR A 48 -8.36 -19.68 -3.02
CA TYR A 48 -9.16 -18.72 -2.29
C TYR A 48 -9.94 -19.38 -1.14
N GLN A 49 -10.66 -20.46 -1.42
CA GLN A 49 -11.43 -21.19 -0.41
C GLN A 49 -10.54 -21.81 0.68
N ALA A 50 -9.40 -22.40 0.27
CA ALA A 50 -8.46 -22.99 1.21
C ALA A 50 -7.87 -21.95 2.17
N ALA A 51 -7.37 -20.83 1.65
CA ALA A 51 -6.75 -19.78 2.47
C ALA A 51 -7.75 -19.11 3.43
N ASN A 52 -8.98 -18.81 2.99
CA ASN A 52 -10.00 -18.27 3.90
C ASN A 52 -10.40 -19.27 4.98
N THR A 53 -10.63 -20.54 4.61
CA THR A 53 -10.96 -21.60 5.60
C THR A 53 -9.84 -21.78 6.61
N LEU A 54 -8.58 -21.81 6.14
CA LEU A 54 -7.42 -21.92 7.01
C LEU A 54 -7.33 -20.72 7.96
N TYR A 55 -7.55 -19.50 7.47
CA TYR A 55 -7.53 -18.31 8.32
C TYR A 55 -8.56 -18.38 9.46
N ASP A 56 -9.80 -18.77 9.15
CA ASP A 56 -10.84 -18.96 10.17
C ASP A 56 -10.43 -20.00 11.22
N MET A 57 -9.84 -21.11 10.78
CA MET A 57 -9.30 -22.14 11.68
C MET A 57 -8.16 -21.59 12.56
N TYR A 58 -7.28 -20.73 12.02
CA TYR A 58 -6.21 -20.08 12.77
C TYR A 58 -6.75 -19.14 13.85
N VAL A 59 -7.80 -18.37 13.55
CA VAL A 59 -8.47 -17.48 14.51
C VAL A 59 -9.05 -18.28 15.68
N GLU A 60 -9.80 -19.35 15.40
CA GLU A 60 -10.36 -20.23 16.42
C GLU A 60 -9.25 -20.93 17.24
N ALA A 61 -8.18 -21.37 16.58
CA ALA A 61 -7.05 -22.01 17.25
C ALA A 61 -6.26 -21.04 18.15
N ALA A 62 -6.13 -19.76 17.79
CA ALA A 62 -5.52 -18.75 18.65
C ALA A 62 -6.35 -18.51 19.92
N GLN A 63 -7.68 -18.41 19.81
CA GLN A 63 -8.53 -18.34 21.00
C GLN A 63 -8.33 -19.57 21.90
N HIS A 64 -8.26 -20.78 21.30
CA HIS A 64 -7.99 -22.00 22.06
C HIS A 64 -6.63 -21.97 22.77
N VAL A 65 -5.58 -21.46 22.13
CA VAL A 65 -4.25 -21.30 22.73
C VAL A 65 -4.30 -20.34 23.91
N ILE A 66 -5.00 -19.21 23.79
CA ILE A 66 -5.13 -18.20 24.85
C ILE A 66 -5.90 -18.78 26.05
N ASP A 67 -7.06 -19.38 25.80
CA ASP A 67 -7.92 -19.97 26.85
C ASP A 67 -7.21 -21.06 27.65
N ASN A 68 -6.33 -21.83 26.99
CA ASN A 68 -5.61 -22.96 27.58
C ASN A 68 -4.14 -22.65 27.90
N GLN A 69 -3.70 -21.41 27.70
CA GLN A 69 -2.35 -20.92 28.01
C GLN A 69 -1.23 -21.75 27.36
N LEU A 70 -1.41 -22.17 26.10
CA LEU A 70 -0.52 -23.07 25.35
C LEU A 70 0.71 -22.37 24.73
N TYR A 71 1.13 -21.23 25.28
CA TYR A 71 2.19 -20.39 24.72
C TYR A 71 3.54 -21.10 24.67
N TYR A 72 3.86 -21.89 25.70
CA TYR A 72 5.15 -22.58 25.81
C TYR A 72 5.31 -23.67 24.75
N GLU A 73 4.23 -24.39 24.44
CA GLU A 73 4.15 -25.40 23.38
C GLU A 73 4.43 -24.78 22.01
N LEU A 74 3.89 -23.58 21.76
CA LEU A 74 4.11 -22.81 20.54
C LEU A 74 5.47 -22.09 20.50
N GLY A 75 6.29 -22.21 21.55
CA GLY A 75 7.60 -21.58 21.64
C GLY A 75 7.55 -20.08 21.89
N ILE A 76 6.39 -19.54 22.26
CA ILE A 76 6.18 -18.10 22.46
C ILE A 76 7.00 -17.61 23.66
N PRO A 77 7.82 -16.56 23.50
CA PRO A 77 8.52 -15.93 24.61
C PRO A 77 7.55 -15.40 25.67
N SER A 78 7.79 -15.71 26.95
CA SER A 78 6.88 -15.33 28.04
C SER A 78 6.69 -13.82 28.21
N ASN A 79 7.66 -13.03 27.75
CA ASN A 79 7.62 -11.56 27.74
C ASN A 79 6.75 -10.97 26.62
N LEU A 80 6.21 -11.77 25.70
CA LEU A 80 5.24 -11.33 24.68
C LEU A 80 3.81 -11.72 25.00
N VAL A 81 3.57 -12.62 25.94
CA VAL A 81 2.23 -13.15 26.24
C VAL A 81 1.24 -12.02 26.55
N GLY A 82 1.63 -11.04 27.38
CA GLY A 82 0.76 -9.90 27.69
C GLY A 82 0.41 -9.05 26.45
N LEU A 83 1.38 -8.81 25.57
CA LEU A 83 1.14 -8.09 24.31
C LEU A 83 0.21 -8.87 23.36
N ILE A 84 0.38 -10.19 23.28
CA ILE A 84 -0.48 -11.08 22.49
C ILE A 84 -1.91 -10.99 22.99
N GLU A 85 -2.13 -11.22 24.29
CA GLU A 85 -3.47 -11.18 24.92
C GLU A 85 -4.13 -9.81 24.73
N GLU A 86 -3.40 -8.71 24.96
CA GLU A 86 -3.93 -7.36 24.75
C GLU A 86 -4.31 -7.05 23.31
N SER A 87 -3.47 -7.45 22.35
CA SER A 87 -3.78 -7.23 20.93
C SER A 87 -4.96 -8.08 20.47
N TRP A 88 -5.13 -9.28 21.03
CA TRP A 88 -6.24 -10.17 20.76
C TRP A 88 -7.56 -9.65 21.37
N GLU A 89 -7.55 -9.27 22.65
CA GLU A 89 -8.73 -8.74 23.35
C GLU A 89 -9.24 -7.43 22.72
N ARG A 90 -8.34 -6.63 22.14
CA ARG A 90 -8.68 -5.39 21.43
C ARG A 90 -9.14 -5.60 20.00
N ASP A 91 -9.15 -6.83 19.50
CA ASP A 91 -9.43 -7.16 18.10
C ASP A 91 -8.55 -6.33 17.15
N ASP A 92 -7.24 -6.28 17.44
CA ASP A 92 -6.31 -5.53 16.61
C ASP A 92 -6.27 -6.06 15.17
N TRP A 93 -6.22 -5.13 14.22
CA TRP A 93 -6.40 -5.47 12.82
C TRP A 93 -5.14 -6.13 12.23
N HIS A 94 -5.28 -7.35 11.72
CA HIS A 94 -4.23 -8.01 10.96
C HIS A 94 -4.20 -7.45 9.53
N LEU A 95 -3.08 -6.84 9.13
CA LEU A 95 -2.97 -6.15 7.85
C LEU A 95 -2.80 -7.12 6.68
N TYR A 96 -1.86 -8.06 6.80
CA TYR A 96 -1.63 -9.07 5.78
C TYR A 96 -0.77 -10.23 6.29
N GLY A 97 -1.00 -11.41 5.70
CA GLY A 97 -0.21 -12.62 5.88
C GLY A 97 -0.01 -13.36 4.56
N ARG A 98 0.87 -14.37 4.51
CA ARG A 98 1.06 -15.25 3.34
C ARG A 98 1.02 -16.72 3.76
N PHE A 99 0.05 -17.46 3.22
CA PHE A 99 0.00 -18.92 3.33
C PHE A 99 0.95 -19.53 2.31
N ASP A 100 1.77 -20.47 2.78
CA ASP A 100 2.56 -21.31 1.90
C ASP A 100 1.87 -22.67 1.79
N LEU A 101 1.44 -23.01 0.57
CA LEU A 101 0.60 -24.16 0.28
C LEU A 101 1.29 -25.12 -0.69
N ALA A 102 1.18 -26.41 -0.40
CA ALA A 102 1.49 -27.48 -1.34
C ALA A 102 0.25 -27.88 -2.13
N GLY A 103 0.45 -28.35 -3.35
CA GLY A 103 -0.64 -28.82 -4.21
C GLY A 103 -1.49 -27.67 -4.76
N GLY A 104 -2.73 -27.97 -5.15
CA GLY A 104 -3.64 -27.05 -5.86
C GLY A 104 -3.40 -26.97 -7.37
N LEU A 105 -2.25 -27.45 -7.82
CA LEU A 105 -1.93 -27.66 -9.24
C LEU A 105 -1.86 -29.16 -9.54
N ASP A 106 -2.01 -29.51 -10.82
CA ASP A 106 -1.83 -30.87 -11.32
C ASP A 106 -2.73 -31.92 -10.61
N GLY A 107 -3.92 -31.49 -10.19
CA GLY A 107 -4.87 -32.32 -9.44
C GLY A 107 -4.40 -32.75 -8.05
N LYS A 108 -3.26 -32.26 -7.54
CA LYS A 108 -2.80 -32.52 -6.17
C LYS A 108 -3.64 -31.71 -5.17
N PRO A 109 -4.05 -32.28 -4.02
CA PRO A 109 -4.83 -31.56 -3.02
C PRO A 109 -4.03 -30.43 -2.39
N ILE A 110 -4.70 -29.33 -2.04
CA ILE A 110 -4.10 -28.20 -1.33
C ILE A 110 -3.80 -28.61 0.11
N LYS A 111 -2.57 -28.35 0.57
CA LYS A 111 -2.10 -28.66 1.92
C LYS A 111 -1.30 -27.49 2.51
N LEU A 112 -1.61 -27.12 3.76
CA LEU A 112 -0.90 -26.10 4.51
C LEU A 112 0.52 -26.56 4.84
N ILE A 113 1.52 -25.75 4.47
CA ILE A 113 2.92 -25.94 4.84
C ILE A 113 3.31 -25.03 6.00
N GLU A 114 2.89 -23.76 5.95
CA GLU A 114 2.99 -22.78 7.02
C GLU A 114 2.17 -21.52 6.72
N PHE A 115 2.03 -20.65 7.72
CA PHE A 115 1.42 -19.33 7.56
C PHE A 115 2.37 -18.26 8.09
N ASN A 116 2.89 -17.44 7.17
CA ASN A 116 3.74 -16.30 7.50
C ASN A 116 2.84 -15.08 7.78
N ALA A 117 2.49 -14.87 9.04
CA ALA A 117 1.49 -13.88 9.45
C ALA A 117 2.08 -12.56 10.01
N ASP A 118 3.34 -12.55 10.47
CA ASP A 118 3.93 -11.31 11.03
C ASP A 118 4.64 -10.49 9.94
N THR A 119 5.63 -11.09 9.27
CA THR A 119 6.55 -10.39 8.36
C THR A 119 6.77 -11.10 7.01
N PRO A 120 5.71 -11.48 6.26
CA PRO A 120 5.91 -12.11 4.96
C PRO A 120 6.41 -11.12 3.89
N THR A 121 7.45 -11.51 3.15
CA THR A 121 7.93 -10.80 1.95
C THR A 121 7.27 -11.33 0.67
N SER A 122 7.86 -11.08 -0.51
CA SER A 122 7.30 -11.41 -1.83
C SER A 122 6.07 -10.59 -2.26
N LEU A 123 5.74 -9.53 -1.52
CA LEU A 123 4.63 -8.62 -1.84
C LEU A 123 4.90 -7.85 -3.13
N PHE A 124 6.11 -7.30 -3.25
CA PHE A 124 6.50 -6.45 -4.37
C PHE A 124 6.56 -7.26 -5.67
N GLU A 125 7.10 -8.47 -5.59
CA GLU A 125 7.15 -9.47 -6.64
C GLU A 125 5.75 -9.80 -7.14
N THR A 126 4.83 -10.07 -6.22
CA THR A 126 3.46 -10.46 -6.55
C THR A 126 2.67 -9.31 -7.16
N ALA A 127 2.76 -8.10 -6.59
CA ALA A 127 1.97 -6.97 -7.04
C ALA A 127 2.53 -6.28 -8.29
N ILE A 128 3.86 -6.14 -8.37
CA ILE A 128 4.52 -5.30 -9.40
C ILE A 128 5.25 -6.14 -10.44
N ILE A 129 6.07 -7.11 -10.01
CA ILE A 129 6.92 -7.85 -10.95
C ILE A 129 6.10 -8.78 -11.84
N GLN A 130 5.13 -9.52 -11.29
CA GLN A 130 4.23 -10.36 -12.09
C GLN A 130 3.48 -9.54 -13.16
N TRP A 131 2.98 -8.36 -12.78
CA TRP A 131 2.34 -7.43 -13.72
C TRP A 131 3.31 -6.96 -14.81
N ALA A 132 4.52 -6.56 -14.42
CA ALA A 132 5.54 -6.07 -15.33
C ALA A 132 5.96 -7.14 -16.36
N ILE A 133 6.07 -8.41 -15.95
CA ILE A 133 6.35 -9.54 -16.87
C ILE A 133 5.25 -9.67 -17.92
N LEU A 134 3.98 -9.65 -17.50
CA LEU A 134 2.85 -9.75 -18.44
C LEU A 134 2.90 -8.62 -19.47
N LYS A 135 3.10 -7.39 -19.00
CA LYS A 135 3.16 -6.20 -19.84
C LYS A 135 4.33 -6.23 -20.82
N ALA A 136 5.53 -6.58 -20.36
CA ALA A 136 6.73 -6.70 -21.20
C ALA A 136 6.58 -7.78 -22.29
N ASN A 137 5.73 -8.77 -22.06
CA ASN A 137 5.43 -9.84 -23.00
C ASN A 137 4.18 -9.57 -23.87
N GLY A 138 3.57 -8.38 -23.77
CA GLY A 138 2.37 -8.02 -24.53
C GLY A 138 1.15 -8.87 -24.18
N MET A 139 1.12 -9.41 -22.96
CA MET A 139 0.03 -10.23 -22.44
C MET A 139 -1.06 -9.33 -21.80
N ASP A 140 -2.29 -9.85 -21.73
CA ASP A 140 -3.40 -9.16 -21.08
C ASP A 140 -3.20 -9.13 -19.56
N GLU A 141 -2.78 -7.98 -19.05
CA GLU A 141 -2.56 -7.68 -17.63
C GLU A 141 -3.82 -7.86 -16.78
N ALA A 142 -5.02 -7.75 -17.36
CA ALA A 142 -6.27 -8.01 -16.63
C ALA A 142 -6.49 -9.51 -16.33
N ARG A 143 -5.66 -10.39 -16.91
CA ARG A 143 -5.65 -11.84 -16.61
C ARG A 143 -4.69 -12.20 -15.47
N GLN A 144 -4.05 -11.22 -14.85
CA GLN A 144 -3.32 -11.43 -13.61
C GLN A 144 -4.27 -11.95 -12.53
N PHE A 145 -3.87 -13.04 -11.88
CA PHE A 145 -4.69 -13.70 -10.88
C PHE A 145 -4.80 -12.90 -9.57
N ASN A 146 -3.87 -11.98 -9.29
CA ASN A 146 -3.82 -11.24 -8.04
C ASN A 146 -4.35 -9.79 -8.17
N ASN A 147 -5.14 -9.37 -7.19
CA ASN A 147 -5.67 -8.03 -6.94
C ASN A 147 -5.12 -7.46 -5.62
N LEU A 148 -3.87 -7.84 -5.30
CA LEU A 148 -3.23 -7.63 -4.00
C LEU A 148 -3.14 -6.14 -3.64
N HIS A 149 -2.83 -5.31 -4.64
CA HIS A 149 -2.69 -3.87 -4.45
C HIS A 149 -4.01 -3.23 -4.00
N GLU A 150 -5.12 -3.49 -4.70
CA GLU A 150 -6.44 -2.96 -4.36
C GLU A 150 -6.95 -3.51 -3.03
N MET A 151 -6.66 -4.78 -2.73
CA MET A 151 -7.04 -5.38 -1.45
C MET A 151 -6.31 -4.74 -0.28
N LEU A 152 -5.01 -4.46 -0.41
CA LEU A 152 -4.22 -3.75 0.60
C LEU A 152 -4.75 -2.33 0.82
N GLN A 153 -5.06 -1.58 -0.25
CA GLN A 153 -5.67 -0.25 -0.12
C GLN A 153 -6.97 -0.32 0.69
N GLY A 154 -7.86 -1.26 0.33
CA GLY A 154 -9.09 -1.49 1.06
C GLY A 154 -8.86 -1.92 2.51
N ASN A 155 -7.78 -2.66 2.81
CA ASN A 155 -7.49 -3.10 4.18
C ASN A 155 -6.87 -2.01 5.04
N PHE A 156 -6.09 -1.09 4.47
CA PHE A 156 -5.67 0.14 5.18
C PHE A 156 -6.86 1.05 5.50
N GLN A 157 -7.86 1.14 4.63
CA GLN A 157 -9.09 1.87 4.96
C GLN A 157 -9.88 1.17 6.07
N ARG A 158 -9.92 -0.18 6.07
CA ARG A 158 -10.54 -0.98 7.14
C ARG A 158 -9.85 -0.82 8.49
N LEU A 159 -8.52 -0.68 8.51
CA LEU A 159 -7.75 -0.40 9.72
C LEU A 159 -8.28 0.84 10.46
N ILE A 160 -8.67 1.87 9.71
CA ILE A 160 -9.26 3.11 10.25
C ILE A 160 -10.76 2.93 10.54
N SER A 161 -11.51 2.33 9.61
CA SER A 161 -12.97 2.23 9.73
C SER A 161 -13.44 1.16 10.73
N GLY A 162 -12.56 0.27 11.19
CA GLY A 162 -12.94 -0.91 11.98
C GLY A 162 -13.84 -1.88 11.20
N GLY A 163 -13.80 -1.83 9.87
CA GLY A 163 -14.66 -2.64 9.01
C GLY A 163 -16.09 -2.12 8.82
N ASP A 164 -16.42 -0.90 9.27
CA ASP A 164 -17.74 -0.31 9.01
C ASP A 164 -17.91 0.04 7.53
N ALA A 165 -18.85 -0.64 6.86
CA ALA A 165 -19.16 -0.44 5.45
C ALA A 165 -19.78 0.93 5.13
N ASN A 166 -20.29 1.64 6.15
CA ASN A 166 -20.84 2.99 5.99
C ASN A 166 -19.82 4.09 6.33
N PHE A 167 -18.58 3.72 6.64
CA PHE A 167 -17.53 4.68 6.95
C PHE A 167 -17.17 5.47 5.69
N ASP A 168 -17.52 6.75 5.69
CA ASP A 168 -17.07 7.67 4.66
C ASP A 168 -15.66 8.17 5.00
N PHE A 169 -14.65 7.53 4.39
CA PHE A 169 -13.25 7.82 4.66
C PHE A 169 -12.92 9.31 4.47
N ALA A 170 -13.51 9.95 3.47
CA ALA A 170 -13.22 11.35 3.16
C ALA A 170 -13.68 12.32 4.25
N SER A 171 -14.75 11.99 4.99
CA SER A 171 -15.29 12.88 6.03
C SER A 171 -15.00 12.43 7.46
N ALA A 172 -14.72 11.15 7.67
CA ALA A 172 -14.54 10.55 8.99
C ALA A 172 -13.07 10.32 9.39
N TYR A 173 -12.14 10.27 8.43
CA TYR A 173 -10.72 10.10 8.71
C TYR A 173 -10.17 11.30 9.50
N GLN A 174 -9.54 11.05 10.65
CA GLN A 174 -9.09 12.10 11.57
C GLN A 174 -7.61 12.42 11.42
N GLY A 175 -6.97 11.88 10.40
CA GLY A 175 -5.56 12.11 10.12
C GLY A 175 -4.61 11.31 11.01
N GLU A 176 -5.00 10.09 11.38
CA GLU A 176 -4.17 9.12 12.09
C GLU A 176 -2.90 8.80 11.29
N LYS A 177 -1.73 8.83 11.94
CA LYS A 177 -0.42 8.65 11.31
C LYS A 177 0.05 7.20 11.37
N LEU A 178 0.44 6.67 10.22
CA LEU A 178 1.10 5.37 10.10
C LEU A 178 2.60 5.55 9.90
N LEU A 179 3.41 5.04 10.82
CA LEU A 179 4.86 4.95 10.67
C LEU A 179 5.23 3.55 10.19
N PHE A 180 6.02 3.47 9.12
CA PHE A 180 6.58 2.23 8.59
C PHE A 180 8.07 2.12 8.93
N SER A 181 8.52 0.94 9.36
CA SER A 181 9.92 0.70 9.70
C SER A 181 10.44 -0.64 9.21
N SER A 182 11.66 -0.64 8.67
CA SER A 182 12.45 -1.82 8.31
C SER A 182 13.87 -1.70 8.86
N ILE A 183 14.62 -2.80 8.83
CA ILE A 183 16.07 -2.76 9.08
C ILE A 183 16.77 -2.08 7.88
N ARG A 184 17.86 -1.37 8.15
CA ARG A 184 18.70 -0.72 7.15
C ARG A 184 19.54 -1.76 6.39
N ASP A 185 19.90 -1.45 5.14
CA ASP A 185 20.80 -2.26 4.32
C ASP A 185 20.25 -3.66 3.97
N LEU A 186 18.94 -3.86 4.09
CA LEU A 186 18.20 -5.02 3.59
C LEU A 186 17.25 -4.55 2.47
N PRO A 187 17.66 -4.62 1.19
CA PRO A 187 16.89 -4.03 0.08
C PRO A 187 15.49 -4.60 -0.11
N GLU A 188 15.32 -5.93 0.04
CA GLU A 188 14.01 -6.60 -0.07
C GLU A 188 13.05 -6.10 1.02
N ASP A 189 13.53 -6.04 2.26
CA ASP A 189 12.75 -5.59 3.42
C ASP A 189 12.37 -4.11 3.32
N GLU A 190 13.33 -3.25 2.99
CA GLU A 190 13.06 -1.84 2.77
C GLU A 190 12.04 -1.67 1.65
N ARG A 191 12.21 -2.34 0.50
CA ARG A 191 11.31 -2.16 -0.64
C ARG A 191 9.91 -2.69 -0.34
N THR A 192 9.78 -3.83 0.34
CA THR A 192 8.51 -4.38 0.81
C THR A 192 7.80 -3.38 1.73
N THR A 193 8.55 -2.78 2.66
CA THR A 193 8.01 -1.81 3.63
C THR A 193 7.61 -0.49 2.96
N ARG A 194 8.42 0.01 2.02
CA ARG A 194 8.14 1.19 1.19
C ARG A 194 6.94 0.99 0.27
N TYR A 195 6.77 -0.21 -0.26
CA TYR A 195 5.60 -0.57 -1.05
C TYR A 195 4.32 -0.49 -0.20
N LEU A 196 4.32 -1.09 1.00
CA LEU A 196 3.18 -0.98 1.93
C LEU A 196 2.90 0.47 2.33
N GLN A 197 3.95 1.27 2.59
CA GLN A 197 3.83 2.71 2.85
C GLN A 197 3.11 3.41 1.70
N GLN A 198 3.53 3.15 0.47
CA GLN A 198 2.93 3.74 -0.72
C GLN A 198 1.45 3.37 -0.86
N VAL A 199 1.10 2.09 -0.67
CA VAL A 199 -0.28 1.62 -0.76
C VAL A 199 -1.17 2.28 0.30
N ALA A 200 -0.66 2.45 1.52
CA ALA A 200 -1.37 3.19 2.57
C ALA A 200 -1.56 4.68 2.23
N HIS A 201 -0.55 5.31 1.61
CA HIS A 201 -0.65 6.69 1.16
C HIS A 201 -1.73 6.86 0.08
N GLU A 202 -1.75 5.97 -0.91
CA GLU A 202 -2.77 5.95 -1.97
C GLU A 202 -4.18 5.68 -1.44
N ALA A 203 -4.29 4.92 -0.35
CA ALA A 203 -5.55 4.70 0.35
C ALA A 203 -6.06 5.94 1.11
N GLY A 204 -5.27 7.03 1.15
CA GLY A 204 -5.61 8.32 1.74
C GLY A 204 -5.01 8.56 3.13
N LEU A 205 -4.15 7.67 3.63
CA LEU A 205 -3.59 7.77 4.98
C LEU A 205 -2.34 8.66 5.02
N PHE A 206 -2.12 9.31 6.16
CA PHE A 206 -0.85 9.96 6.47
C PHE A 206 0.19 8.91 6.85
N THR A 207 1.26 8.85 6.07
CA THR A 207 2.31 7.86 6.25
C THR A 207 3.67 8.53 6.43
N ASP A 208 4.55 7.89 7.19
CA ASP A 208 5.97 8.23 7.23
C ASP A 208 6.81 6.95 7.31
N PHE A 209 8.12 7.09 7.11
CA PHE A 209 9.08 6.00 7.21
C PHE A 209 10.34 6.43 7.96
N CYS A 210 10.82 5.55 8.82
CA CYS A 210 12.18 5.59 9.33
C CYS A 210 12.73 4.19 9.48
N TYR A 211 14.05 4.05 9.47
CA TYR A 211 14.66 2.77 9.80
C TYR A 211 14.41 2.42 11.27
N LEU A 212 14.46 1.13 11.61
CA LEU A 212 14.14 0.66 12.96
C LEU A 212 15.05 1.27 14.03
N ASP A 213 16.32 1.53 13.70
CA ASP A 213 17.31 2.19 14.56
C ASP A 213 17.06 3.70 14.76
N GLU A 214 16.19 4.29 13.93
CA GLU A 214 15.78 5.70 13.99
C GLU A 214 14.46 5.89 14.73
N ALA A 215 13.71 4.82 14.98
CA ALA A 215 12.43 4.86 15.68
C ALA A 215 12.64 5.14 17.18
N GLY A 216 11.90 6.12 17.70
CA GLY A 216 11.89 6.46 19.12
C GLY A 216 10.76 5.75 19.86
N PHE A 217 11.02 5.29 21.09
CA PHE A 217 10.02 4.61 21.92
C PHE A 217 9.93 5.25 23.30
N ILE A 218 8.76 5.75 23.67
CA ILE A 218 8.49 6.30 25.01
C ILE A 218 7.31 5.55 25.59
N ASN A 219 7.52 4.84 26.70
CA ASN A 219 6.52 3.94 27.29
C ASN A 219 5.21 4.62 27.75
N THR A 220 5.20 5.94 27.90
CA THR A 220 4.02 6.75 28.27
C THR A 220 3.44 7.55 27.12
N GLU A 221 4.05 7.51 25.94
CA GLU A 221 3.63 8.34 24.80
C GLU A 221 3.41 7.52 23.53
N GLY A 222 4.30 6.60 23.18
CA GLY A 222 4.15 5.76 21.99
C GLY A 222 5.43 5.66 21.16
N VAL A 223 5.24 5.45 19.86
CA VAL A 223 6.31 5.30 18.87
C VAL A 223 6.47 6.58 18.07
N PHE A 224 7.71 7.00 17.85
CA PHE A 224 8.07 8.25 17.19
C PHE A 224 8.97 7.99 15.98
N ASN A 225 8.81 8.78 14.93
CA ASN A 225 9.77 8.81 13.83
C ASN A 225 11.09 9.51 14.22
N LYS A 226 12.05 9.55 13.29
CA LYS A 226 13.34 10.22 13.44
C LYS A 226 13.25 11.71 13.81
N ASP A 227 12.14 12.36 13.44
CA ASP A 227 11.86 13.78 13.68
C ASP A 227 11.04 13.99 14.98
N LYS A 228 10.90 12.95 15.81
CA LYS A 228 10.17 12.95 17.09
C LYS A 228 8.68 13.23 16.96
N GLN A 229 8.07 12.82 15.86
CA GLN A 229 6.63 12.89 15.66
C GLN A 229 5.99 11.57 16.08
N LEU A 230 5.00 11.65 16.97
CA LEU A 230 4.22 10.50 17.44
C LEU A 230 3.42 9.88 16.28
N ALA A 231 3.40 8.56 16.22
CA ALA A 231 2.59 7.76 15.30
C ALA A 231 1.41 7.11 16.02
N ASP A 232 0.23 7.14 15.41
CA ASP A 232 -0.98 6.47 15.91
C ASP A 232 -0.93 4.96 15.61
N PHE A 233 -0.25 4.60 14.52
CA PHE A 233 0.01 3.23 14.11
C PHE A 233 1.48 3.05 13.73
N TRP A 234 2.04 1.90 14.08
CA TRP A 234 3.42 1.55 13.73
C TRP A 234 3.46 0.19 13.05
N PHE A 235 3.82 0.18 11.77
CA PHE A 235 4.16 -1.00 11.02
C PHE A 235 5.65 -1.30 11.12
N LYS A 236 5.98 -2.57 11.37
CA LYS A 236 7.36 -3.06 11.40
C LYS A 236 7.50 -4.29 10.50
N LEU A 237 8.50 -4.28 9.61
CA LEU A 237 8.98 -5.51 8.98
C LEU A 237 10.14 -6.05 9.82
N PHE A 238 9.83 -6.43 11.06
CA PHE A 238 10.78 -7.04 11.99
C PHE A 238 10.02 -8.02 12.92
N PRO A 239 10.46 -9.28 13.06
CA PRO A 239 9.70 -10.30 13.77
C PRO A 239 9.49 -10.01 15.27
N TRP A 240 8.30 -10.33 15.77
CA TRP A 240 7.99 -10.20 17.20
C TRP A 240 8.92 -11.02 18.10
N GLU A 241 9.24 -12.25 17.72
CA GLU A 241 10.13 -13.12 18.50
C GLU A 241 11.56 -12.57 18.56
N ASP A 242 12.05 -11.94 17.48
CA ASP A 242 13.37 -11.30 17.47
C ASP A 242 13.40 -10.08 18.39
N ILE A 243 12.33 -9.28 18.44
CA ILE A 243 12.20 -8.18 19.43
C ILE A 243 12.28 -8.74 20.86
N ALA A 244 11.61 -9.86 21.12
CA ALA A 244 11.54 -10.44 22.44
C ALA A 244 12.87 -11.06 22.91
N GLU A 245 13.65 -11.62 21.98
CA GLU A 245 14.92 -12.26 22.28
C GLU A 245 16.08 -11.25 22.31
N GLN A 246 16.09 -10.30 21.38
CA GLN A 246 17.22 -9.39 21.17
C GLN A 246 17.05 -8.07 21.95
N GLU A 247 15.81 -7.62 22.18
CA GLU A 247 15.50 -6.29 22.73
C GLU A 247 14.51 -6.36 23.93
N LEU A 248 14.97 -6.96 25.03
CA LEU A 248 14.15 -7.18 26.24
C LEU A 248 13.53 -5.89 26.82
N GLU A 249 14.27 -4.78 26.81
CA GLU A 249 13.78 -3.49 27.32
C GLU A 249 12.75 -2.87 26.36
N LEU A 250 12.95 -3.01 25.05
CA LEU A 250 11.97 -2.57 24.05
C LEU A 250 10.65 -3.31 24.22
N THR A 251 10.70 -4.63 24.41
CA THR A 251 9.49 -5.45 24.64
C THR A 251 8.64 -4.90 25.81
N ARG A 252 9.28 -4.54 26.93
CA ARG A 252 8.61 -3.93 28.10
C ARG A 252 8.05 -2.53 27.80
N ILE A 253 8.71 -1.78 26.93
CA ILE A 253 8.24 -0.45 26.50
C ILE A 253 6.99 -0.62 25.62
N LEU A 254 7.02 -1.56 24.67
CA LEU A 254 5.90 -1.84 23.78
C LEU A 254 4.66 -2.33 24.54
N GLU A 255 4.82 -3.20 25.54
CA GLU A 255 3.72 -3.65 26.40
C GLU A 255 3.04 -2.45 27.10
N LYS A 256 3.82 -1.48 27.60
CA LYS A 256 3.26 -0.29 28.24
C LYS A 256 2.55 0.63 27.23
N ILE A 257 3.09 0.75 26.02
CA ILE A 257 2.47 1.52 24.93
C ILE A 257 1.11 0.91 24.55
N ALA A 258 1.06 -0.41 24.38
CA ALA A 258 -0.16 -1.15 24.04
C ALA A 258 -1.27 -0.95 25.10
N LYS A 259 -0.94 -1.06 26.40
CA LYS A 259 -1.88 -0.81 27.51
C LYS A 259 -2.46 0.59 27.54
N GLN A 260 -1.71 1.59 27.08
CA GLN A 260 -2.14 2.99 27.09
C GLN A 260 -2.86 3.42 25.81
N GLY A 261 -2.79 2.61 24.75
CA GLY A 261 -3.54 2.79 23.52
C GLY A 261 -3.12 4.00 22.66
N GLN A 262 -1.90 4.53 22.84
CA GLN A 262 -1.44 5.72 22.08
C GLN A 262 -0.86 5.38 20.71
N THR A 263 -0.24 4.20 20.56
CA THR A 263 0.20 3.67 19.26
C THR A 263 -0.26 2.22 19.14
N ARG A 264 -0.88 1.86 18.01
CA ARG A 264 -1.25 0.48 17.66
C ARG A 264 -0.18 -0.15 16.77
N PHE A 265 0.06 -1.45 16.91
CA PHE A 265 1.13 -2.15 16.20
C PHE A 265 0.61 -2.96 15.02
N ILE A 266 1.34 -2.95 13.92
CA ILE A 266 1.00 -3.66 12.68
C ILE A 266 2.24 -4.45 12.19
N ASN A 267 2.15 -5.75 11.90
CA ASN A 267 1.07 -6.64 12.29
C ASN A 267 0.96 -6.77 13.83
N PRO A 268 -0.24 -7.05 14.37
CA PRO A 268 -0.46 -7.15 15.82
C PRO A 268 0.37 -8.26 16.48
N ALA A 269 0.65 -8.17 17.77
CA ALA A 269 1.45 -9.15 18.50
C ALA A 269 0.87 -10.58 18.45
N TYR A 270 -0.47 -10.74 18.45
CA TYR A 270 -1.08 -12.07 18.35
C TYR A 270 -0.75 -12.81 17.05
N THR A 271 -0.32 -12.11 15.99
CA THR A 271 0.11 -12.77 14.74
C THR A 271 1.31 -13.68 14.94
N LEU A 272 2.06 -13.53 16.04
CA LEU A 272 3.10 -14.49 16.43
C LEU A 272 2.52 -15.89 16.73
N LEU A 273 1.28 -15.97 17.22
CA LEU A 273 0.58 -17.26 17.37
C LEU A 273 0.38 -17.93 16.01
N PHE A 274 0.01 -17.15 15.00
CA PHE A 274 -0.21 -17.64 13.63
C PHE A 274 1.12 -18.02 12.95
N GLN A 275 2.17 -17.23 13.19
CA GLN A 275 3.52 -17.46 12.68
C GLN A 275 4.15 -18.76 13.23
N SER A 276 3.85 -19.14 14.46
CA SER A 276 4.41 -20.35 15.07
C SER A 276 3.97 -21.60 14.32
N LYS A 277 4.93 -22.38 13.82
CA LYS A 277 4.65 -23.69 13.22
C LYS A 277 4.03 -24.69 14.21
N GLY A 278 4.12 -24.41 15.52
CA GLY A 278 3.43 -25.17 16.56
C GLY A 278 1.91 -25.07 16.46
N MET A 279 1.40 -23.98 15.89
CA MET A 279 -0.03 -23.80 15.63
C MET A 279 -0.59 -24.88 14.71
N MET A 280 0.19 -25.41 13.77
CA MET A 280 -0.25 -26.48 12.88
C MET A 280 -0.60 -27.77 13.62
N LYS A 281 0.09 -28.07 14.73
CA LYS A 281 -0.30 -29.19 15.62
C LYS A 281 -1.65 -28.88 16.27
N ILE A 282 -1.85 -27.68 16.79
CA ILE A 282 -3.13 -27.28 17.41
C ILE A 282 -4.28 -27.38 16.40
N LEU A 283 -4.05 -26.92 15.17
CA LEU A 283 -5.01 -27.06 14.07
C LEU A 283 -5.35 -28.53 13.78
N CYS A 284 -4.35 -29.43 13.78
CA CYS A 284 -4.60 -30.87 13.59
C CYS A 284 -5.45 -31.48 14.71
N ASP A 285 -5.25 -31.03 15.95
CA ASP A 285 -6.03 -31.51 17.10
C ASP A 285 -7.48 -31.01 17.06
N LEU A 286 -7.69 -29.76 16.63
CA LEU A 286 -9.03 -29.14 16.55
C LEU A 286 -9.81 -29.58 15.31
N TYR A 287 -9.13 -29.80 14.18
CA TYR A 287 -9.73 -30.14 12.89
C TYR A 287 -9.10 -31.40 12.27
N PRO A 288 -9.23 -32.57 12.91
CA PRO A 288 -8.56 -33.80 12.48
C PRO A 288 -8.99 -34.28 11.07
N ASP A 289 -10.18 -33.89 10.63
CA ASP A 289 -10.74 -34.26 9.33
C ASP A 289 -10.53 -33.18 8.24
N SER A 290 -9.79 -32.10 8.54
CA SER A 290 -9.58 -31.01 7.59
C SER A 290 -8.82 -31.49 6.34
N PRO A 291 -9.34 -31.21 5.12
CA PRO A 291 -8.66 -31.62 3.89
C PRO A 291 -7.37 -30.83 3.66
N TYR A 292 -7.18 -29.69 4.32
CA TYR A 292 -6.04 -28.80 4.11
C TYR A 292 -4.86 -29.07 5.05
N LEU A 293 -5.04 -29.88 6.09
CA LEU A 293 -3.98 -30.14 7.06
C LEU A 293 -3.16 -31.39 6.71
N LEU A 294 -1.89 -31.33 7.08
CA LEU A 294 -0.96 -32.46 7.12
C LEU A 294 -0.77 -32.86 8.57
N LYS A 295 -0.66 -34.16 8.86
CA LYS A 295 -0.47 -34.61 10.24
C LYS A 295 0.75 -33.94 10.84
N THR A 296 0.57 -33.26 11.97
CA THR A 296 1.65 -32.47 12.60
C THR A 296 1.72 -32.77 14.09
N ALA A 297 2.93 -32.92 14.63
CA ALA A 297 3.16 -33.24 16.04
C ALA A 297 4.47 -32.62 16.56
N PHE A 298 4.56 -32.41 17.88
CA PHE A 298 5.79 -31.97 18.56
C PHE A 298 6.84 -33.09 18.67
N GLU A 299 6.46 -34.32 18.42
CA GLU A 299 7.32 -35.51 18.43
C GLU A 299 7.32 -36.16 17.04
N PRO A 300 8.37 -36.92 16.69
CA PRO A 300 8.46 -37.60 15.39
C PRO A 300 7.23 -38.47 15.08
N LEU A 301 6.78 -38.40 13.83
CA LEU A 301 5.65 -39.18 13.34
C LEU A 301 6.09 -40.62 13.02
N ASN A 302 5.61 -41.59 13.80
CA ASN A 302 5.97 -43.00 13.58
C ASN A 302 5.37 -43.55 12.28
N GLY A 303 6.22 -44.12 11.42
CA GLY A 303 5.81 -44.84 10.22
C GLY A 303 5.38 -43.96 9.05
N LEU A 304 5.64 -42.65 9.10
CA LEU A 304 5.32 -41.69 8.04
C LEU A 304 6.57 -40.92 7.63
N PRO A 305 6.80 -40.72 6.32
CA PRO A 305 7.74 -39.71 5.84
C PRO A 305 7.33 -38.34 6.38
N GLN A 306 8.30 -37.53 6.80
CA GLN A 306 8.03 -36.30 7.54
C GLN A 306 9.11 -35.24 7.30
N VAL A 307 8.78 -33.99 7.63
CA VAL A 307 9.70 -32.86 7.65
C VAL A 307 9.82 -32.36 9.08
N GLU A 308 11.03 -32.40 9.62
CA GLU A 308 11.40 -31.68 10.84
C GLU A 308 11.66 -30.21 10.49
N LYS A 309 11.02 -29.30 11.22
CA LYS A 309 11.19 -27.84 11.07
C LYS A 309 11.33 -27.19 12.43
N LYS A 310 11.90 -25.98 12.48
CA LYS A 310 11.98 -25.17 13.71
C LYS A 310 10.76 -24.28 13.86
N LEU A 311 10.23 -24.13 15.08
CA LEU A 311 8.95 -23.42 15.32
C LEU A 311 8.87 -22.02 14.68
N PHE A 312 9.96 -21.24 14.73
CA PHE A 312 10.10 -19.93 14.09
C PHE A 312 11.21 -19.89 13.03
N GLY A 313 11.58 -21.05 12.46
CA GLY A 313 12.53 -21.09 11.34
C GLY A 313 11.95 -20.43 10.09
N ARG A 314 12.78 -19.75 9.31
CA ARG A 314 12.42 -19.06 8.05
C ARG A 314 13.21 -19.62 6.88
N GLU A 315 12.74 -19.37 5.65
CA GLU A 315 13.48 -19.65 4.40
C GLU A 315 13.99 -21.10 4.26
N GLY A 316 13.29 -22.06 4.86
CA GLY A 316 13.71 -23.47 4.84
C GLY A 316 14.98 -23.77 5.64
N ALA A 317 15.46 -22.85 6.47
CA ALA A 317 16.63 -23.04 7.31
C ALA A 317 16.38 -24.05 8.46
N ASN A 318 17.40 -24.82 8.80
CA ASN A 318 17.36 -25.87 9.85
C ASN A 318 16.22 -26.88 9.68
N MET A 319 15.89 -27.25 8.43
CA MET A 319 14.88 -28.26 8.14
C MET A 319 15.54 -29.61 7.83
N ALA A 320 14.85 -30.71 8.10
CA ALA A 320 15.26 -32.03 7.66
C ALA A 320 14.07 -32.80 7.08
N ILE A 321 14.28 -33.51 5.97
CA ILE A 321 13.34 -34.47 5.42
C ILE A 321 13.74 -35.85 5.94
N LEU A 322 12.79 -36.56 6.56
CA LEU A 322 13.00 -37.87 7.16
C LEU A 322 12.12 -38.91 6.45
N ASP A 323 12.65 -40.12 6.28
CA ASP A 323 11.89 -41.27 5.80
C ASP A 323 10.92 -41.81 6.87
N ALA A 324 10.13 -42.83 6.53
CA ALA A 324 9.18 -43.45 7.45
C ALA A 324 9.81 -44.13 8.67
N ASN A 325 11.13 -44.38 8.66
CA ASN A 325 11.89 -44.95 9.76
C ASN A 325 12.56 -43.87 10.63
N GLY A 326 12.38 -42.58 10.29
CA GLY A 326 13.05 -41.46 10.97
C GLY A 326 14.50 -41.27 10.54
N GLN A 327 14.92 -41.82 9.40
CA GLN A 327 16.25 -41.58 8.84
C GLN A 327 16.23 -40.30 8.01
N ILE A 328 17.20 -39.41 8.27
CA ILE A 328 17.38 -38.16 7.51
C ILE A 328 17.75 -38.51 6.05
N ILE A 329 16.94 -38.01 5.12
CA ILE A 329 17.15 -38.06 3.67
C ILE A 329 17.91 -36.81 3.21
N GLU A 330 17.50 -35.65 3.72
CA GLU A 330 18.02 -34.33 3.34
C GLU A 330 17.93 -33.40 4.54
N GLN A 331 18.87 -32.45 4.65
CA GLN A 331 18.90 -31.48 5.73
C GLN A 331 19.54 -30.17 5.27
N SER A 332 19.02 -29.05 5.78
CA SER A 332 19.61 -27.72 5.65
C SER A 332 20.20 -27.24 6.98
N ASP A 333 21.26 -26.44 6.89
CA ASP A 333 21.81 -25.68 8.03
C ASP A 333 21.05 -24.36 8.22
N GLY A 334 21.39 -23.62 9.29
CA GLY A 334 20.80 -22.31 9.55
C GLY A 334 20.92 -21.84 11.00
N PRO A 335 20.46 -20.60 11.30
CA PRO A 335 20.63 -19.99 12.61
C PRO A 335 19.59 -20.44 13.67
N TYR A 336 18.50 -21.09 13.26
CA TYR A 336 17.32 -21.39 14.10
C TYR A 336 17.42 -22.67 14.93
N GLY A 337 18.62 -23.27 15.04
CA GLY A 337 18.84 -24.54 15.74
C GLY A 337 18.43 -24.52 17.22
N PHE A 338 18.34 -23.34 17.83
CA PHE A 338 17.95 -23.13 19.22
C PHE A 338 16.43 -23.24 19.48
N HIS A 339 15.59 -23.06 18.44
CA HIS A 339 14.16 -23.24 18.58
C HIS A 339 13.80 -24.73 18.65
N LYS A 340 12.66 -25.05 19.29
CA LYS A 340 12.12 -26.40 19.33
C LYS A 340 11.75 -26.87 17.92
N SER A 341 11.81 -28.18 17.71
CA SER A 341 11.38 -28.80 16.47
C SER A 341 9.89 -29.10 16.46
N ILE A 342 9.31 -29.17 15.27
CA ILE A 342 7.98 -29.67 14.95
C ILE A 342 8.10 -30.63 13.76
N TYR A 343 7.28 -31.68 13.75
CA TYR A 343 7.30 -32.71 12.73
C TYR A 343 5.98 -32.70 11.97
N GLN A 344 6.04 -32.47 10.66
CA GLN A 344 4.89 -32.45 9.78
C GLN A 344 5.00 -33.57 8.75
N GLU A 345 3.90 -34.24 8.43
CA GLU A 345 3.85 -35.25 7.38
C GLU A 345 4.39 -34.69 6.06
N PHE A 346 5.27 -35.45 5.42
CA PHE A 346 5.85 -35.05 4.14
C PHE A 346 4.80 -35.12 3.04
N VAL A 347 4.73 -34.06 2.25
CA VAL A 347 3.94 -34.02 1.02
C VAL A 347 4.84 -33.63 -0.14
N GLU A 348 4.67 -34.30 -1.28
CA GLU A 348 5.42 -33.97 -2.47
C GLU A 348 4.77 -32.80 -3.22
N PHE A 349 5.53 -31.73 -3.44
CA PHE A 349 5.06 -30.58 -4.21
C PHE A 349 4.76 -30.95 -5.69
N PRO A 350 3.86 -30.22 -6.36
CA PRO A 350 3.69 -30.29 -7.81
C PRO A 350 5.03 -30.12 -8.53
N LYS A 351 5.21 -30.84 -9.65
CA LYS A 351 6.43 -30.77 -10.46
C LYS A 351 6.12 -30.58 -11.93
N ASP A 352 7.03 -29.92 -12.62
CA ASP A 352 7.01 -29.84 -14.09
C ASP A 352 7.81 -30.99 -14.74
N SER A 353 7.94 -30.92 -16.08
CA SER A 353 8.67 -31.92 -16.87
C SER A 353 10.18 -31.91 -16.67
N ALA A 354 10.73 -30.80 -16.18
CA ALA A 354 12.13 -30.66 -15.81
C ALA A 354 12.41 -31.16 -14.38
N GLY A 355 11.35 -31.49 -13.62
CA GLY A 355 11.45 -31.96 -12.24
C GLY A 355 11.57 -30.84 -11.21
N ARG A 356 11.33 -29.58 -11.59
CA ARG A 356 11.28 -28.43 -10.67
C ARG A 356 10.00 -28.48 -9.85
N HIS A 357 10.08 -28.08 -8.59
CA HIS A 357 8.96 -28.12 -7.64
C HIS A 357 8.30 -26.75 -7.52
N TYR A 358 6.98 -26.74 -7.30
CA TYR A 358 6.19 -25.51 -7.21
C TYR A 358 5.45 -25.46 -5.88
N GLN A 359 5.56 -24.32 -5.18
CA GLN A 359 4.83 -24.01 -3.95
C GLN A 359 4.00 -22.75 -4.20
N ALA A 360 2.74 -22.75 -3.78
CA ALA A 360 1.87 -21.60 -3.92
C ALA A 360 1.98 -20.70 -2.67
N GLY A 361 2.38 -19.45 -2.87
CA GLY A 361 2.24 -18.39 -1.87
C GLY A 361 0.93 -17.64 -2.08
N VAL A 362 0.02 -17.69 -1.12
CA VAL A 362 -1.30 -17.03 -1.19
C VAL A 362 -1.39 -15.97 -0.09
N PHE A 363 -1.44 -14.71 -0.48
CA PHE A 363 -1.65 -13.62 0.46
C PHE A 363 -3.08 -13.60 1.00
N TYR A 364 -3.20 -13.32 2.29
CA TYR A 364 -4.44 -13.04 2.99
C TYR A 364 -4.43 -11.57 3.42
N VAL A 365 -5.39 -10.79 2.94
CA VAL A 365 -5.54 -9.35 3.20
C VAL A 365 -7.01 -9.10 3.45
N TRP A 366 -7.47 -9.32 4.69
CA TRP A 366 -8.89 -9.44 5.09
C TRP A 366 -9.64 -10.64 4.49
N GLU A 367 -9.35 -10.99 3.24
CA GLU A 367 -9.74 -12.23 2.58
C GLU A 367 -8.58 -12.70 1.69
N ALA A 368 -8.63 -13.93 1.19
CA ALA A 368 -7.65 -14.41 0.21
C ALA A 368 -7.84 -13.74 -1.18
N LEU A 369 -6.79 -13.72 -2.01
CA LEU A 369 -6.82 -13.11 -3.35
C LEU A 369 -7.86 -13.77 -4.31
N TRP A 370 -8.60 -12.94 -5.08
CA TRP A 370 -9.73 -13.35 -5.94
C TRP A 370 -9.59 -12.88 -7.39
N ALA A 371 -10.08 -13.67 -8.36
CA ALA A 371 -10.09 -13.36 -9.80
C ALA A 371 -11.28 -12.48 -10.25
N ARG A 372 -11.02 -11.30 -10.84
CA ARG A 372 -12.08 -10.40 -11.33
C ARG A 372 -12.71 -10.93 -12.64
N LEU A 373 -13.96 -11.42 -12.61
CA LEU A 373 -14.76 -11.68 -13.82
C LEU A 373 -16.19 -11.08 -13.77
N SER A 374 -16.36 -9.94 -14.47
CA SER A 374 -17.61 -9.33 -14.99
C SER A 374 -18.57 -8.56 -14.05
N PRO A 375 -19.34 -7.56 -14.57
CA PRO A 375 -20.12 -6.60 -13.80
C PRO A 375 -21.48 -7.17 -13.41
N ARG A 376 -21.52 -7.96 -12.35
CA ARG A 376 -22.72 -8.12 -11.54
C ARG A 376 -22.30 -8.03 -10.09
N TRP A 377 -22.71 -6.93 -9.45
CA TRP A 377 -22.81 -6.83 -8.01
C TRP A 377 -23.44 -8.12 -7.46
N ARG A 378 -22.62 -9.06 -6.99
CA ARG A 378 -23.08 -10.07 -6.05
C ARG A 378 -22.99 -9.43 -4.68
N ASP A 379 -24.18 -9.29 -4.12
CA ASP A 379 -24.51 -8.74 -2.83
C ASP A 379 -23.64 -9.33 -1.69
N PRO A 380 -22.89 -8.52 -0.94
CA PRO A 380 -22.08 -8.96 0.21
C PRO A 380 -22.90 -9.59 1.37
N ARG A 381 -24.24 -9.52 1.33
CA ARG A 381 -25.13 -9.99 2.40
C ARG A 381 -25.18 -11.51 2.66
N GLN A 382 -24.35 -12.32 2.01
CA GLN A 382 -24.38 -13.79 2.18
C GLN A 382 -23.31 -14.36 3.13
N HIS A 383 -22.39 -13.55 3.67
CA HIS A 383 -21.38 -13.98 4.65
C HIS A 383 -21.60 -13.47 6.09
N GLU A 384 -22.76 -12.85 6.40
CA GLU A 384 -23.02 -12.22 7.71
C GLU A 384 -23.54 -13.17 8.82
N GLN A 385 -23.48 -14.49 8.67
CA GLN A 385 -24.06 -15.41 9.66
C GLN A 385 -23.15 -16.54 10.11
N VAL A 386 -21.98 -16.23 10.69
CA VAL A 386 -21.43 -17.06 11.78
C VAL A 386 -20.67 -16.18 12.78
N CYS A 387 -21.22 -16.09 14.01
CA CYS A 387 -20.59 -15.72 15.28
C CYS A 387 -19.96 -14.32 15.48
N ARG A 388 -20.72 -13.40 16.10
CA ARG A 388 -20.19 -12.41 17.07
C ARG A 388 -21.14 -12.26 18.27
N PRO A 389 -20.70 -12.40 19.53
CA PRO A 389 -21.44 -11.87 20.66
C PRO A 389 -21.30 -10.35 20.71
N SER A 390 -22.40 -9.69 21.03
CA SER A 390 -22.56 -8.27 21.24
C SER A 390 -21.65 -7.71 22.36
N ASP A 391 -20.97 -6.59 22.12
CA ASP A 391 -21.10 -5.41 22.99
C ASP A 391 -20.52 -4.13 22.36
N GLN A 392 -21.30 -3.05 22.43
CA GLN A 392 -20.98 -1.73 21.93
C GLN A 392 -20.08 -0.98 22.93
N ARG A 393 -18.93 -0.46 22.47
CA ARG A 393 -18.28 0.78 22.97
C ARG A 393 -17.02 1.10 22.14
N ALA A 394 -17.10 2.11 21.29
CA ALA A 394 -15.91 2.75 20.70
C ALA A 394 -15.36 3.81 21.69
N PRO A 395 -14.04 3.87 21.96
CA PRO A 395 -13.44 4.97 22.72
C PRO A 395 -13.09 6.17 21.81
N ALA A 396 -13.04 7.37 22.42
CA ALA A 396 -12.89 8.65 21.74
C ALA A 396 -11.43 9.07 21.49
N ALA A 397 -11.19 9.78 20.38
CA ALA A 397 -9.89 10.27 19.92
C ALA A 397 -9.26 11.40 20.78
N PRO A 398 -7.92 11.50 20.87
CA PRO A 398 -7.21 12.51 21.66
C PRO A 398 -7.00 13.86 20.93
N GLN A 399 -6.87 14.95 21.70
CA GLN A 399 -6.80 16.35 21.23
C GLN A 399 -5.37 16.84 20.93
N ARG A 400 -5.23 17.66 19.87
CA ARG A 400 -3.97 18.10 19.23
C ARG A 400 -3.30 19.35 19.85
N LEU A 401 -1.97 19.45 19.68
CA LEU A 401 -1.15 20.67 19.76
C LEU A 401 -0.32 20.85 18.47
N THR A 402 -0.07 22.10 18.07
CA THR A 402 0.35 22.55 16.72
C THR A 402 1.87 22.58 16.46
N THR A 403 2.28 22.37 15.20
CA THR A 403 3.68 22.25 14.70
C THR A 403 4.03 23.24 13.56
N THR A 404 5.33 23.32 13.21
CA THR A 404 6.02 24.17 12.20
C THR A 404 6.38 23.33 10.93
N PRO A 405 6.55 23.89 9.71
CA PRO A 405 6.31 23.14 8.46
C PRO A 405 7.54 22.56 7.71
N GLY A 406 7.33 21.38 7.08
CA GLY A 406 8.10 20.77 5.98
C GLY A 406 7.44 21.00 4.60
N ALA A 407 7.93 20.31 3.55
CA ALA A 407 7.61 20.55 2.13
C ALA A 407 6.11 20.66 1.79
N ALA A 408 5.77 21.61 0.92
CA ALA A 408 4.39 22.01 0.62
C ALA A 408 3.66 21.04 -0.34
N MET A 409 2.54 20.49 0.09
CA MET A 409 1.60 19.67 -0.69
C MET A 409 0.29 20.43 -0.92
N PHE A 410 -0.45 20.15 -2.00
CA PHE A 410 -1.78 20.70 -2.29
C PHE A 410 -2.79 19.57 -2.49
N THR A 411 -4.06 19.86 -2.30
CA THR A 411 -5.16 18.89 -2.32
C THR A 411 -6.07 19.02 -3.53
N GLY A 412 -5.93 20.08 -4.31
CA GLY A 412 -6.80 20.35 -5.46
C GLY A 412 -8.20 20.84 -5.07
N ILE A 413 -8.43 21.12 -3.78
CA ILE A 413 -9.61 21.84 -3.29
C ILE A 413 -9.28 23.33 -3.26
N VAL A 414 -9.58 24.00 -4.37
CA VAL A 414 -9.44 25.47 -4.47
C VAL A 414 -10.24 26.17 -3.35
N GLN A 415 -9.54 26.97 -2.55
CA GLN A 415 -10.11 27.68 -1.39
C GLN A 415 -10.84 28.97 -1.79
N GLY A 416 -10.67 29.41 -3.04
CA GLY A 416 -11.40 30.51 -3.65
C GLY A 416 -10.64 31.11 -4.82
N THR A 417 -11.06 32.29 -5.25
CA THR A 417 -10.34 33.07 -6.25
C THR A 417 -9.86 34.39 -5.69
N ALA A 418 -8.67 34.82 -6.12
CA ALA A 418 -8.02 36.04 -5.68
C ALA A 418 -7.73 36.98 -6.86
N GLU A 419 -7.83 38.29 -6.64
CA GLU A 419 -7.60 39.32 -7.66
C GLU A 419 -6.10 39.68 -7.73
N LEU A 420 -5.53 39.67 -8.93
CA LEU A 420 -4.18 40.19 -9.18
C LEU A 420 -4.22 41.72 -9.21
N VAL A 421 -3.65 42.37 -8.19
CA VAL A 421 -3.74 43.82 -7.97
C VAL A 421 -2.65 44.57 -8.73
N GLU A 422 -1.44 44.01 -8.77
CA GLU A 422 -0.28 44.68 -9.35
C GLU A 422 0.71 43.65 -9.88
N ILE A 423 1.38 44.01 -10.97
CA ILE A 423 2.49 43.28 -11.56
C ILE A 423 3.68 44.20 -11.63
N SER A 424 4.82 43.73 -11.13
CA SER A 424 6.13 44.38 -11.30
C SER A 424 7.03 43.51 -12.17
N GLU A 425 7.36 43.99 -13.36
CA GLU A 425 8.26 43.32 -14.31
C GLU A 425 9.73 43.63 -14.00
N LYS A 426 10.57 42.60 -14.02
CA LYS A 426 12.03 42.67 -13.90
C LYS A 426 12.68 41.75 -14.94
N THR A 427 13.99 41.87 -15.14
CA THR A 427 14.72 40.98 -16.04
C THR A 427 14.62 39.54 -15.53
N ASP A 428 14.10 38.62 -16.34
CA ASP A 428 13.93 37.18 -16.03
C ASP A 428 12.96 36.85 -14.87
N PHE A 429 12.18 37.83 -14.42
CA PHE A 429 11.52 37.73 -13.13
C PHE A 429 10.30 38.64 -13.05
N ARG A 430 9.21 38.16 -12.45
CA ARG A 430 7.98 38.95 -12.31
C ARG A 430 7.43 38.80 -10.90
N THR A 431 7.08 39.90 -10.26
CA THR A 431 6.40 39.89 -8.96
C THR A 431 4.91 40.11 -9.19
N HIS A 432 4.08 39.22 -8.65
CA HIS A 432 2.63 39.35 -8.60
C HIS A 432 2.20 39.77 -7.19
N ARG A 433 1.35 40.79 -7.09
CA ARG A 433 0.68 41.15 -5.84
C ARG A 433 -0.79 40.80 -5.94
N VAL A 434 -1.25 39.90 -5.09
CA VAL A 434 -2.59 39.31 -5.16
C VAL A 434 -3.34 39.63 -3.88
N ARG A 435 -4.61 40.04 -4.00
CA ARG A 435 -5.51 40.25 -2.86
C ARG A 435 -6.12 38.91 -2.44
N LEU A 436 -5.57 38.30 -1.40
CA LEU A 436 -6.00 37.00 -0.91
C LEU A 436 -7.29 37.12 -0.07
N PRO A 437 -8.21 36.13 -0.17
CA PRO A 437 -9.39 36.08 0.70
C PRO A 437 -9.01 35.96 2.18
N GLU A 438 -9.81 36.56 3.07
CA GLU A 438 -9.57 36.58 4.53
C GLU A 438 -9.31 35.18 5.12
N ALA A 439 -10.06 34.17 4.67
CA ALA A 439 -9.91 32.77 5.09
C ALA A 439 -8.51 32.20 4.84
N THR A 440 -7.78 32.72 3.84
CA THR A 440 -6.43 32.26 3.48
C THR A 440 -5.32 33.07 4.17
N LEU A 441 -5.62 34.19 4.81
CA LEU A 441 -4.63 35.05 5.47
C LEU A 441 -4.22 34.54 6.86
N ALA A 442 -5.10 33.80 7.55
CA ALA A 442 -4.88 33.38 8.93
C ALA A 442 -3.60 32.53 9.10
N GLY A 443 -2.61 33.06 9.82
CA GLY A 443 -1.33 32.39 10.04
C GLY A 443 -0.50 32.19 8.77
N LEU A 444 -0.68 33.04 7.75
CA LEU A 444 0.22 33.10 6.59
C LEU A 444 1.50 33.85 6.98
N VAL A 445 2.65 33.34 6.56
CA VAL A 445 3.97 33.95 6.83
C VAL A 445 4.80 33.99 5.55
N PRO A 446 5.74 34.94 5.39
CA PRO A 446 6.72 34.88 4.33
C PRO A 446 7.45 33.53 4.33
N GLY A 447 7.63 32.94 3.15
CA GLY A 447 8.17 31.58 2.97
C GLY A 447 7.10 30.48 2.90
N ALA A 448 5.83 30.77 3.22
CA ALA A 448 4.75 29.82 3.01
C ALA A 448 4.43 29.62 1.52
N SER A 449 3.88 28.47 1.16
CA SER A 449 3.47 28.15 -0.21
C SER A 449 1.97 28.34 -0.43
N VAL A 450 1.61 28.96 -1.55
CA VAL A 450 0.24 29.13 -2.04
C VAL A 450 0.23 28.84 -3.54
N ALA A 451 -0.65 27.94 -3.98
CA ALA A 451 -0.83 27.61 -5.38
C ALA A 451 -1.71 28.66 -6.07
N HIS A 452 -1.25 29.17 -7.22
CA HIS A 452 -2.01 30.06 -8.11
C HIS A 452 -2.31 29.32 -9.41
N ASN A 453 -3.60 29.10 -9.71
CA ASN A 453 -4.01 28.22 -10.82
C ASN A 453 -3.23 26.89 -10.80
N GLY A 454 -3.08 26.28 -9.63
CA GLY A 454 -2.32 25.04 -9.42
C GLY A 454 -0.81 25.21 -9.34
N CYS A 455 -0.21 26.32 -9.76
CA CYS A 455 1.25 26.49 -9.66
C CYS A 455 1.66 26.89 -8.25
N CYS A 456 2.49 26.08 -7.59
CA CYS A 456 3.06 26.38 -6.27
C CYS A 456 3.92 27.65 -6.32
N LEU A 457 3.58 28.67 -5.52
CA LEU A 457 4.36 29.90 -5.38
C LEU A 457 4.67 30.20 -3.92
N THR A 458 5.81 30.84 -3.67
CA THR A 458 6.25 31.22 -2.33
C THR A 458 5.87 32.66 -2.00
N VAL A 459 5.29 32.87 -0.82
CA VAL A 459 4.99 34.20 -0.29
C VAL A 459 6.28 34.94 0.02
N THR A 460 6.49 36.11 -0.60
CA THR A 460 7.70 36.94 -0.38
C THR A 460 7.44 38.16 0.51
N ALA A 461 6.22 38.69 0.49
CA ALA A 461 5.81 39.78 1.38
C ALA A 461 4.30 39.75 1.64
N ILE A 462 3.88 40.26 2.81
CA ILE A 462 2.48 40.35 3.22
C ILE A 462 2.22 41.81 3.65
N ASP A 463 1.26 42.47 2.99
CA ASP A 463 0.81 43.84 3.29
C ASP A 463 -0.72 43.83 3.45
N GLY A 464 -1.18 43.52 4.66
CA GLY A 464 -2.61 43.30 4.93
C GLY A 464 -3.14 42.08 4.18
N ASP A 465 -4.13 42.30 3.31
CA ASP A 465 -4.71 41.28 2.43
C ASP A 465 -4.00 41.16 1.08
N ILE A 466 -3.02 42.03 0.80
CA ILE A 466 -2.21 42.01 -0.43
C ILE A 466 -0.93 41.24 -0.17
N VAL A 467 -0.77 40.11 -0.88
CA VAL A 467 0.36 39.19 -0.72
C VAL A 467 1.18 39.15 -2.00
N SER A 468 2.51 39.20 -1.85
CA SER A 468 3.45 39.24 -2.96
C SER A 468 4.07 37.86 -3.22
N PHE A 469 4.21 37.52 -4.49
CA PHE A 469 4.77 36.27 -4.98
C PHE A 469 5.75 36.58 -6.11
N ASP A 470 6.88 35.89 -6.09
CA ASP A 470 7.93 36.06 -7.08
C ASP A 470 7.97 34.86 -8.03
N LEU A 471 7.88 35.14 -9.32
CA LEU A 471 7.78 34.15 -10.39
C LEU A 471 9.03 34.23 -11.27
N MET A 472 9.68 33.08 -11.45
CA MET A 472 10.83 32.95 -12.35
C MET A 472 10.37 32.85 -13.81
N ARG A 473 11.25 33.19 -14.74
CA ARG A 473 11.00 33.08 -16.19
C ARG A 473 10.41 31.73 -16.60
N GLU A 474 10.91 30.62 -16.03
CA GLU A 474 10.42 29.28 -16.40
C GLU A 474 8.97 29.04 -15.96
N THR A 475 8.60 29.47 -14.76
CA THR A 475 7.20 29.43 -14.29
C THR A 475 6.29 30.23 -15.22
N LEU A 476 6.71 31.43 -15.64
CA LEU A 476 5.93 32.26 -16.57
C LEU A 476 5.80 31.64 -17.96
N ARG A 477 6.81 30.86 -18.38
CA ARG A 477 6.81 30.16 -19.67
C ARG A 477 5.89 28.95 -19.67
N LEU A 478 5.92 28.16 -18.60
CA LEU A 478 5.19 26.88 -18.49
C LEU A 478 3.73 27.02 -18.06
N THR A 479 3.35 28.14 -17.44
CA THR A 479 2.00 28.35 -16.87
C THR A 479 1.25 29.48 -17.57
N ASN A 480 -0.06 29.59 -17.35
CA ASN A 480 -0.88 30.73 -17.79
C ASN A 480 -0.64 32.01 -16.97
N LEU A 481 0.19 31.96 -15.92
CA LEU A 481 0.44 33.12 -15.05
C LEU A 481 1.19 34.26 -15.77
N GLY A 482 1.90 33.94 -16.85
CA GLY A 482 2.55 34.93 -17.71
C GLY A 482 1.57 35.83 -18.48
N GLU A 483 0.34 35.38 -18.70
CA GLU A 483 -0.65 36.10 -19.52
C GLU A 483 -1.56 37.02 -18.69
N LEU A 484 -1.51 36.90 -17.37
CA LEU A 484 -2.36 37.65 -16.46
C LEU A 484 -2.07 39.15 -16.48
N GLN A 485 -3.11 39.95 -16.30
CA GLN A 485 -3.08 41.40 -16.15
C GLN A 485 -3.66 41.83 -14.80
N PRO A 486 -3.34 43.04 -14.29
CA PRO A 486 -4.01 43.56 -13.11
C PRO A 486 -5.53 43.60 -13.31
N GLY A 487 -6.27 43.05 -12.34
CA GLY A 487 -7.72 42.85 -12.39
C GLY A 487 -8.15 41.40 -12.69
N ASP A 488 -7.25 40.56 -13.22
CA ASP A 488 -7.53 39.15 -13.45
C ASP A 488 -7.66 38.36 -12.13
N ARG A 489 -8.37 37.23 -12.18
CA ARG A 489 -8.57 36.36 -11.01
C ARG A 489 -7.91 35.00 -11.20
N VAL A 490 -7.22 34.54 -10.15
CA VAL A 490 -6.59 33.22 -10.09
C VAL A 490 -7.26 32.35 -9.03
N ASN A 491 -7.30 31.04 -9.26
CA ASN A 491 -7.61 30.07 -8.20
C ASN A 491 -6.49 30.11 -7.17
N VAL A 492 -6.85 30.13 -5.89
CA VAL A 492 -5.90 30.11 -4.78
C VAL A 492 -6.16 28.94 -3.84
N GLU A 493 -5.07 28.29 -3.47
CA GLU A 493 -5.05 27.21 -2.50
C GLU A 493 -3.77 27.31 -1.69
N ARG A 494 -3.87 27.32 -0.36
CA ARG A 494 -2.68 27.25 0.48
C ARG A 494 -2.12 25.83 0.48
N ALA A 495 -0.81 25.70 0.65
CA ALA A 495 -0.23 24.40 0.91
C ALA A 495 -0.95 23.76 2.10
N ALA A 496 -1.43 22.54 1.88
CA ALA A 496 -2.13 21.72 2.83
C ALA A 496 -1.30 21.61 4.10
N ARG A 497 -1.93 21.95 5.20
CA ARG A 497 -1.44 21.62 6.53
C ARG A 497 -1.92 20.23 6.89
N PHE A 498 -1.22 19.60 7.82
CA PHE A 498 -1.59 18.29 8.33
C PHE A 498 -3.04 18.28 8.86
N GLY A 499 -3.96 17.61 8.15
CA GLY A 499 -5.39 17.56 8.46
C GLY A 499 -6.31 18.44 7.60
N ASP A 500 -5.81 19.05 6.53
CA ASP A 500 -6.67 19.70 5.52
C ASP A 500 -7.32 18.65 4.60
N ASP A 501 -8.59 18.82 4.23
CA ASP A 501 -9.35 17.90 3.37
C ASP A 501 -8.65 17.67 2.02
N ILE A 502 -8.49 16.40 1.62
CA ILE A 502 -7.96 16.04 0.31
C ILE A 502 -9.11 15.79 -0.69
N GLY A 503 -9.16 16.59 -1.76
CA GLY A 503 -10.22 16.48 -2.77
C GLY A 503 -9.72 15.76 -4.02
N GLY A 504 -9.89 14.44 -4.08
CA GLY A 504 -9.44 13.64 -5.21
C GLY A 504 -7.98 13.18 -5.02
N HIS A 505 -7.08 13.51 -5.96
CA HIS A 505 -5.68 13.09 -5.94
C HIS A 505 -4.74 14.17 -5.38
N ALA A 506 -3.62 13.75 -4.80
CA ALA A 506 -2.61 14.66 -4.26
C ALA A 506 -1.95 15.47 -5.38
N MET A 507 -1.86 16.79 -5.19
CA MET A 507 -1.21 17.69 -6.14
C MET A 507 0.07 18.25 -5.53
N SER A 508 1.12 18.28 -6.33
CA SER A 508 2.42 18.88 -5.99
C SER A 508 2.45 20.39 -6.28
N GLY A 509 1.56 20.85 -7.15
CA GLY A 509 1.56 22.20 -7.68
C GLY A 509 2.65 22.45 -8.73
N HIS A 510 3.18 21.38 -9.34
CA HIS A 510 4.09 21.44 -10.47
C HIS A 510 3.34 21.31 -11.80
N ILE A 511 3.17 22.45 -12.47
CA ILE A 511 2.50 22.48 -13.77
C ILE A 511 3.44 21.92 -14.85
N ILE A 512 3.01 20.82 -15.46
CA ILE A 512 3.78 20.12 -16.50
C ILE A 512 3.58 20.74 -17.88
N CYS A 513 2.37 21.20 -18.16
CA CYS A 513 2.04 21.86 -19.42
C CYS A 513 0.79 22.74 -19.29
N THR A 514 0.34 23.32 -20.41
CA THR A 514 -0.95 24.00 -20.51
C THR A 514 -1.82 23.34 -21.56
N ALA A 515 -3.13 23.37 -21.37
CA ALA A 515 -4.13 22.91 -22.34
C ALA A 515 -4.98 24.07 -22.86
N GLU A 516 -5.52 23.88 -24.07
CA GLU A 516 -6.51 24.78 -24.67
C GLU A 516 -7.93 24.29 -24.32
N VAL A 517 -8.82 25.20 -23.91
CA VAL A 517 -10.25 24.91 -23.84
C VAL A 517 -10.82 24.83 -25.25
N VAL A 518 -11.35 23.68 -25.68
CA VAL A 518 -11.86 23.51 -27.05
C VAL A 518 -13.37 23.65 -27.16
N ALA A 519 -14.10 23.24 -26.12
CA ALA A 519 -15.54 23.31 -26.13
C ALA A 519 -16.11 23.45 -24.72
N VAL A 520 -17.22 24.18 -24.61
CA VAL A 520 -17.96 24.36 -23.36
C VAL A 520 -19.43 24.07 -23.63
N LYS A 521 -19.96 23.00 -23.05
CA LYS A 521 -21.38 22.63 -23.12
C LYS A 521 -22.05 22.94 -21.79
N ARG A 522 -23.11 23.75 -21.83
CA ARG A 522 -23.90 24.13 -20.65
C ARG A 522 -25.21 23.35 -20.64
N SER A 523 -25.53 22.68 -19.53
CA SER A 523 -26.85 22.12 -19.25
C SER A 523 -27.44 22.77 -17.98
N GLU A 524 -28.69 22.44 -17.63
CA GLU A 524 -29.39 23.08 -16.50
C GLU A 524 -28.64 22.91 -15.16
N ASN A 525 -27.99 21.75 -14.94
CA ASN A 525 -27.36 21.44 -13.64
C ASN A 525 -25.86 21.15 -13.72
N ASN A 526 -25.29 20.93 -14.90
CA ASN A 526 -23.88 20.57 -15.08
C ASN A 526 -23.23 21.38 -16.21
N ARG A 527 -21.91 21.52 -16.14
CA ARG A 527 -21.12 22.06 -17.25
C ARG A 527 -20.06 21.04 -17.66
N ASN A 528 -20.05 20.71 -18.94
CA ASN A 528 -19.03 19.85 -19.52
C ASN A 528 -18.05 20.74 -20.29
N ILE A 529 -16.76 20.62 -19.99
CA ILE A 529 -15.70 21.36 -20.67
C ILE A 529 -14.74 20.35 -21.24
N ARG A 530 -14.39 20.53 -22.52
CA ARG A 530 -13.39 19.73 -23.21
C ARG A 530 -12.12 20.55 -23.38
N PHE A 531 -10.98 19.90 -23.15
CA PHE A 531 -9.66 20.46 -23.24
C PHE A 531 -8.81 19.67 -24.23
N ARG A 532 -7.82 20.34 -24.82
CA ARG A 532 -6.82 19.73 -25.70
C ARG A 532 -5.43 19.93 -25.10
N LEU A 533 -4.76 18.83 -24.79
CA LEU A 533 -3.36 18.83 -24.39
C LEU A 533 -2.44 18.97 -25.61
N PRO A 534 -1.19 19.44 -25.44
CA PRO A 534 -0.17 19.21 -26.44
C PRO A 534 -0.01 17.71 -26.67
N GLU A 535 0.20 17.30 -27.93
CA GLU A 535 0.19 15.89 -28.36
C GLU A 535 1.08 14.98 -27.50
N ALA A 536 2.26 15.46 -27.12
CA ALA A 536 3.23 14.73 -26.29
C ALA A 536 2.71 14.34 -24.89
N PHE A 537 1.66 15.00 -24.38
CA PHE A 537 1.07 14.74 -23.07
C PHE A 537 -0.22 13.91 -23.15
N GLY A 538 -0.72 13.58 -24.35
CA GLY A 538 -1.93 12.76 -24.51
C GLY A 538 -1.79 11.36 -23.90
N LYS A 539 -0.58 10.82 -23.85
CA LYS A 539 -0.23 9.52 -23.26
C LYS A 539 -0.55 9.37 -21.76
N TYR A 540 -0.73 10.47 -21.04
CA TYR A 540 -1.08 10.44 -19.62
C TYR A 540 -2.59 10.53 -19.36
N LEU A 541 -3.41 10.60 -20.41
CA LEU A 541 -4.87 10.63 -20.27
C LEU A 541 -5.41 9.21 -20.12
N PHE A 542 -5.99 8.91 -18.95
CA PHE A 542 -6.66 7.64 -18.68
C PHE A 542 -8.13 7.89 -18.32
N ALA A 543 -9.04 7.11 -18.92
CA ALA A 543 -10.46 7.28 -18.67
C ALA A 543 -10.75 6.98 -17.20
N LYS A 544 -11.44 7.89 -16.51
CA LYS A 544 -11.64 7.88 -15.04
C LYS A 544 -10.37 8.08 -14.20
N GLY A 545 -9.25 8.43 -14.81
CA GLY A 545 -8.06 8.92 -14.10
C GLY A 545 -8.27 10.32 -13.53
N TYR A 546 -7.31 10.79 -12.72
CA TYR A 546 -7.33 12.13 -12.14
C TYR A 546 -6.43 13.10 -12.91
N ILE A 547 -6.80 14.38 -12.91
CA ILE A 547 -6.02 15.45 -13.52
C ILE A 547 -6.22 16.78 -12.78
N GLY A 548 -5.15 17.54 -12.60
CA GLY A 548 -5.18 18.89 -12.05
C GLY A 548 -5.41 19.92 -13.16
N ILE A 549 -6.48 20.72 -13.08
CA ILE A 549 -6.79 21.81 -14.02
C ILE A 549 -6.86 23.14 -13.28
N ASP A 550 -5.93 24.06 -13.54
CA ASP A 550 -5.81 25.33 -12.82
C ASP A 550 -5.88 25.15 -11.28
N GLY A 551 -5.30 24.06 -10.77
CA GLY A 551 -5.31 23.70 -9.36
C GLY A 551 -6.59 23.03 -8.85
N ILE A 552 -7.47 22.60 -9.76
CA ILE A 552 -8.69 21.87 -9.43
C ILE A 552 -8.44 20.40 -9.75
N SER A 553 -8.52 19.55 -8.74
CA SER A 553 -8.46 18.10 -8.92
C SER A 553 -9.79 17.59 -9.48
N LEU A 554 -9.74 16.98 -10.67
CA LEU A 554 -10.92 16.53 -11.41
C LEU A 554 -10.71 15.10 -11.95
N THR A 555 -11.82 14.40 -12.13
CA THR A 555 -11.83 13.09 -12.81
C THR A 555 -12.03 13.28 -14.31
N ILE A 556 -11.18 12.62 -15.10
CA ILE A 556 -11.27 12.62 -16.56
C ILE A 556 -12.49 11.81 -17.00
N GLY A 557 -13.29 12.40 -17.89
CA GLY A 557 -14.43 11.78 -18.55
C GLY A 557 -14.03 10.99 -19.81
N GLU A 558 -14.59 11.39 -20.96
CA GLU A 558 -14.27 10.85 -22.26
C GLU A 558 -12.94 11.39 -22.77
N ILE A 559 -12.17 10.52 -23.45
CA ILE A 559 -10.89 10.85 -24.08
C ILE A 559 -11.01 10.55 -25.57
N ASP A 560 -10.51 11.47 -26.39
CA ASP A 560 -10.38 11.33 -27.83
C ASP A 560 -9.00 11.87 -28.27
N GLY A 561 -8.04 10.95 -28.43
CA GLY A 561 -6.64 11.32 -28.67
C GLY A 561 -6.03 12.10 -27.51
N ASN A 562 -5.62 13.35 -27.78
CA ASN A 562 -5.10 14.30 -26.78
C ASN A 562 -6.18 15.26 -26.25
N GLU A 563 -7.45 15.04 -26.59
CA GLU A 563 -8.57 15.77 -26.02
C GLU A 563 -9.27 14.96 -24.94
N PHE A 564 -9.71 15.64 -23.89
CA PHE A 564 -10.47 15.02 -22.81
C PHE A 564 -11.53 15.98 -22.28
N ASP A 565 -12.60 15.45 -21.70
CA ASP A 565 -13.60 16.27 -21.03
C ASP A 565 -13.69 16.02 -19.53
N VAL A 566 -14.27 16.99 -18.83
CA VAL A 566 -14.61 16.90 -17.42
C VAL A 566 -16.03 17.39 -17.20
N ASN A 567 -16.71 16.78 -16.22
CA ASN A 567 -18.05 17.18 -15.82
C ASN A 567 -17.98 17.95 -14.51
N LEU A 568 -18.45 19.19 -14.53
CA LEU A 568 -18.36 20.12 -13.41
C LEU A 568 -19.72 20.27 -12.75
N ILE A 569 -19.70 20.18 -11.42
CA ILE A 569 -20.85 20.42 -10.55
C ILE A 569 -20.95 21.91 -10.18
N PRO A 570 -22.14 22.40 -9.76
CA PRO A 570 -22.33 23.80 -9.40
C PRO A 570 -21.36 24.35 -8.35
N GLU A 571 -20.95 23.54 -7.38
CA GLU A 571 -20.01 23.94 -6.33
C GLU A 571 -18.64 24.34 -6.92
N THR A 572 -18.04 23.48 -7.76
CA THR A 572 -16.77 23.76 -8.44
C THR A 572 -16.86 25.01 -9.32
N LEU A 573 -18.00 25.22 -9.99
CA LEU A 573 -18.23 26.40 -10.83
C LEU A 573 -18.31 27.70 -10.05
N GLN A 574 -18.84 27.67 -8.83
CA GLN A 574 -18.96 28.85 -7.96
C GLN A 574 -17.64 29.18 -7.26
N ARG A 575 -16.89 28.15 -6.86
CA ARG A 575 -15.70 28.29 -6.02
C ARG A 575 -14.44 28.66 -6.82
N THR A 576 -14.43 28.38 -8.12
CA THR A 576 -13.23 28.48 -8.97
C THR A 576 -13.45 29.37 -10.20
N ASN A 577 -12.37 29.76 -10.87
CA ASN A 577 -12.42 30.55 -12.10
C ASN A 577 -12.82 29.72 -13.34
N ILE A 578 -12.97 28.39 -13.24
CA ILE A 578 -13.24 27.51 -14.39
C ILE A 578 -14.58 27.82 -15.07
N GLY A 579 -15.54 28.38 -14.32
CA GLY A 579 -16.82 28.83 -14.84
C GLY A 579 -16.71 30.01 -15.81
N ALA A 580 -15.65 30.82 -15.75
CA ALA A 580 -15.46 31.93 -16.67
C ALA A 580 -14.84 31.50 -18.01
N ARG A 581 -14.30 30.28 -18.09
CA ARG A 581 -13.51 29.81 -19.24
C ARG A 581 -14.31 29.69 -20.52
N GLN A 582 -13.70 30.11 -21.63
CA GLN A 582 -14.23 30.10 -22.98
C GLN A 582 -13.33 29.28 -23.92
N PRO A 583 -13.87 28.77 -25.04
CA PRO A 583 -13.04 28.16 -26.07
C PRO A 583 -11.90 29.09 -26.50
N GLY A 584 -10.67 28.56 -26.57
CA GLY A 584 -9.43 29.30 -26.84
C GLY A 584 -8.66 29.73 -25.58
N ASP A 585 -9.24 29.62 -24.38
CA ASP A 585 -8.53 29.93 -23.13
C ASP A 585 -7.45 28.89 -22.83
N ARG A 586 -6.36 29.34 -22.21
CA ARG A 586 -5.23 28.51 -21.79
C ARG A 586 -5.29 28.20 -20.28
N ILE A 587 -5.20 26.92 -19.94
CA ILE A 587 -5.29 26.43 -18.56
C ILE A 587 -4.04 25.66 -18.15
N ASN A 588 -3.68 25.71 -16.88
CA ASN A 588 -2.56 24.92 -16.34
C ASN A 588 -2.99 23.47 -16.14
N ILE A 589 -2.10 22.55 -16.47
CA ILE A 589 -2.30 21.12 -16.29
C ILE A 589 -1.23 20.56 -15.36
N GLU A 590 -1.69 19.80 -14.39
CA GLU A 590 -0.87 18.90 -13.58
C GLU A 590 -1.33 17.47 -13.82
N ILE A 591 -0.38 16.60 -14.14
CA ILE A 591 -0.62 15.16 -14.31
C ILE A 591 -0.28 14.50 -12.98
N ASP A 592 -1.08 13.50 -12.61
CA ASP A 592 -0.81 12.66 -11.45
C ASP A 592 0.64 12.09 -11.51
N PRO A 593 1.48 12.33 -10.49
CA PRO A 593 2.88 11.92 -10.51
C PRO A 593 3.09 10.42 -10.70
N GLN A 594 2.15 9.58 -10.24
CA GLN A 594 2.24 8.12 -10.43
C GLN A 594 2.01 7.75 -11.89
N THR A 595 0.94 8.29 -12.48
CA THR A 595 0.62 8.17 -13.91
C THR A 595 1.81 8.60 -14.76
N GLN A 596 2.42 9.74 -14.42
CA GLN A 596 3.59 10.24 -15.14
C GLN A 596 4.78 9.29 -15.02
N ALA A 597 5.13 8.87 -13.80
CA ALA A 597 6.26 7.98 -13.55
C ALA A 597 6.08 6.63 -14.27
N ILE A 598 4.89 6.05 -14.23
CA ILE A 598 4.58 4.77 -14.90
C ILE A 598 4.72 4.92 -16.41
N VAL A 599 4.08 5.93 -17.01
CA VAL A 599 4.09 6.12 -18.46
C VAL A 599 5.49 6.45 -18.98
N ASP A 600 6.22 7.35 -18.32
CA ASP A 600 7.56 7.74 -18.74
C ASP A 600 8.59 6.63 -18.60
N THR A 601 8.47 5.81 -17.54
CA THR A 601 9.31 4.62 -17.38
C THR A 601 9.03 3.62 -18.49
N VAL A 602 7.75 3.36 -18.80
CA VAL A 602 7.36 2.42 -19.85
C VAL A 602 7.81 2.90 -21.24
N GLU A 603 7.59 4.17 -21.60
CA GLU A 603 7.99 4.71 -22.91
C GLU A 603 9.50 4.83 -23.11
N ARG A 604 10.26 5.09 -22.05
CA ARG A 604 11.72 5.14 -22.13
C ARG A 604 12.32 3.78 -22.50
N ILE A 605 11.63 2.69 -22.14
CA ILE A 605 12.18 1.33 -22.16
C ILE A 605 11.65 0.51 -23.36
N LEU A 606 10.49 0.89 -23.91
CA LEU A 606 9.88 0.24 -25.09
C LEU A 606 10.71 0.30 -26.39
N PRO A 607 11.38 1.41 -26.75
CA PRO A 607 12.17 1.50 -28.00
C PRO A 607 13.36 0.55 -28.03
N ASP A 608 14.06 0.40 -26.91
CA ASP A 608 15.25 -0.47 -26.79
C ASP A 608 14.90 -1.96 -26.89
N TYR A 609 13.64 -2.32 -26.58
CA TYR A 609 13.12 -3.70 -26.71
C TYR A 609 12.65 -4.07 -28.12
N ILE A 610 12.38 -3.08 -28.99
CA ILE A 610 11.91 -3.31 -30.37
C ILE A 610 13.09 -3.32 -31.36
N GLU A 611 14.16 -2.56 -31.12
CA GLU A 611 15.36 -2.56 -31.99
C GLU A 611 16.37 -3.69 -31.66
N ALA A 612 16.26 -4.33 -30.49
CA ALA A 612 17.07 -5.49 -30.11
C ALA A 612 16.49 -6.85 -30.53
N THR A 613 15.34 -6.87 -31.22
CA THR A 613 14.72 -8.05 -31.88
C THR A 613 14.80 -7.95 -33.39
#